data_AF-A0A9W3HDX2-F1
#
_entry.id   AF-A0A9W3HDX2-F1
#
_cell.length_a   1.000
_cell.length_b   1.000
_cell.length_c   1.000
_cell.angle_alpha   90.00
_cell.angle_beta   90.00
_cell.angle_gamma   90.00
#
_symmetry.space_group_name_H-M   'P 1'
#
loop_
_entity.id
_entity.type
_entity.pdbx_description
1 polymer ?
#
loop_
_entity_poly.entity_id
_entity_poly.type
_entity_poly.pdbx_seq_one_letter_code
_entity_poly.pdbx_strand_id
1 'polypeptide(L)'
;MTFTKTSQKFGQWADSRANTVYGLGFSSEHHLSKFAEKFQEFKEAARLAKEKSQEKMELTSTPSQESAGGDLQSPLTPESINGTDDERTPDVTQNSEPRPEPTQNALSFSHSSAISKHWEAELATLKGNNAKLTAALLESTANVKQWKQQLAAYQEEAERLHKRVTELECVSSQANAVHTHKTELNQTIQELEETLKVKEEEIERLKQEIDNARELQEQRDSLTQKLQENIFLTSKREATFWLPEDARIPTPGRAKSVLPCEAWTIPQSPCRAGRSSCSQAAPLCAVPRRSFLGARIYFYHHK
;
A
#
# COMPACT_ATOMS: atom_id res chain seq x y z
N MET A 1 16.32 -23.06 -1.19
CA MET A 1 16.64 -21.93 -2.08
C MET A 1 17.23 -20.81 -1.24
N THR A 2 18.15 -20.03 -1.79
CA THR A 2 18.87 -18.96 -1.08
C THR A 2 19.02 -17.75 -1.99
N PHE A 3 18.53 -16.60 -1.57
CA PHE A 3 18.72 -15.34 -2.29
C PHE A 3 20.04 -14.69 -1.87
N THR A 4 20.85 -14.30 -2.86
CA THR A 4 22.18 -13.73 -2.68
C THR A 4 22.25 -12.40 -3.40
N LYS A 5 22.58 -11.31 -2.70
CA LYS A 5 22.93 -10.03 -3.33
C LYS A 5 24.32 -10.17 -3.96
N THR A 6 24.47 -9.90 -5.25
CA THR A 6 25.74 -10.11 -5.96
C THR A 6 26.32 -8.85 -6.60
N SER A 7 25.52 -7.80 -6.80
CA SER A 7 26.02 -6.46 -7.13
C SER A 7 25.00 -5.38 -6.74
N GLN A 8 25.34 -4.10 -6.92
CA GLN A 8 24.47 -2.98 -6.55
C GLN A 8 23.08 -3.10 -7.20
N LYS A 9 22.02 -3.05 -6.38
CA LYS A 9 20.62 -3.24 -6.80
C LYS A 9 20.32 -4.57 -7.51
N PHE A 10 21.17 -5.60 -7.41
CA PHE A 10 20.96 -6.89 -8.06
C PHE A 10 21.20 -8.08 -7.12
N GLY A 11 20.31 -9.07 -7.18
CA GLY A 11 20.46 -10.32 -6.45
C GLY A 11 19.78 -11.49 -7.16
N GLN A 12 20.22 -12.69 -6.80
CA GLN A 12 19.92 -13.93 -7.52
C GLN A 12 19.71 -15.13 -6.59
N TRP A 13 18.99 -16.14 -7.07
CA TRP A 13 18.85 -17.44 -6.41
C TRP A 13 18.88 -18.58 -7.42
N ALA A 14 19.37 -19.73 -6.98
CA ALA A 14 19.24 -20.98 -7.73
C ALA A 14 17.95 -21.72 -7.34
N ASP A 15 17.23 -22.21 -8.34
CA ASP A 15 16.15 -23.18 -8.20
C ASP A 15 16.59 -24.51 -8.84
N SER A 16 16.87 -25.50 -7.98
CA SER A 16 17.27 -26.86 -8.37
C SER A 16 16.12 -27.74 -8.87
N ARG A 17 14.85 -27.31 -8.73
CA ARG A 17 13.68 -27.97 -9.33
C ARG A 17 13.47 -27.48 -10.76
N ALA A 18 13.74 -26.20 -11.02
CA ALA A 18 13.71 -25.60 -12.35
C ALA A 18 15.05 -25.71 -13.11
N ASN A 19 16.10 -26.25 -12.49
CA ASN A 19 17.49 -26.25 -12.99
C ASN A 19 17.96 -24.87 -13.52
N THR A 20 17.48 -23.80 -12.88
CA THR A 20 17.58 -22.42 -13.38
C THR A 20 18.07 -21.49 -12.28
N VAL A 21 18.90 -20.51 -12.65
CA VAL A 21 19.30 -19.40 -11.78
C VAL A 21 18.51 -18.16 -12.18
N TYR A 22 17.73 -17.61 -11.25
CA TYR A 22 16.96 -16.39 -11.46
C TYR A 22 17.72 -15.19 -10.86
N GLY A 23 17.71 -14.06 -11.56
CA GLY A 23 18.29 -12.80 -11.11
C GLY A 23 17.31 -11.65 -11.26
N LEU A 24 17.28 -10.74 -10.29
CA LEU A 24 16.41 -9.57 -10.26
C LEU A 24 17.23 -8.30 -10.03
N GLY A 25 17.06 -7.34 -10.95
CA GLY A 25 17.56 -5.97 -10.83
C GLY A 25 16.45 -5.04 -10.30
N PHE A 26 16.80 -4.15 -9.39
CA PHE A 26 15.87 -3.25 -8.71
C PHE A 26 16.14 -1.78 -9.02
N SER A 27 15.14 -0.92 -8.86
CA SER A 27 15.29 0.52 -9.02
C SER A 27 16.13 1.17 -7.90
N SER A 28 16.11 0.59 -6.69
CA SER A 28 16.83 1.07 -5.51
C SER A 28 17.40 -0.07 -4.65
N GLU A 29 18.47 0.22 -3.91
CA GLU A 29 19.10 -0.74 -2.98
C GLU A 29 18.18 -1.09 -1.79
N HIS A 30 17.28 -0.16 -1.44
CA HIS A 30 16.19 -0.39 -0.50
C HIS A 30 15.22 -1.47 -0.99
N HIS A 31 14.85 -1.46 -2.28
CA HIS A 31 14.00 -2.50 -2.87
C HIS A 31 14.69 -3.87 -2.93
N LEU A 32 15.99 -3.93 -3.26
CA LEU A 32 16.77 -5.18 -3.18
C LEU A 32 16.80 -5.74 -1.75
N SER A 33 16.99 -4.88 -0.74
CA SER A 33 17.06 -5.27 0.67
C SER A 33 15.71 -5.80 1.18
N LYS A 34 14.64 -5.05 0.94
CA LYS A 34 13.26 -5.44 1.28
C LYS A 34 12.83 -6.74 0.58
N PHE A 35 13.31 -6.99 -0.65
CA PHE A 35 13.08 -8.27 -1.32
C PHE A 35 13.85 -9.42 -0.67
N ALA A 36 15.12 -9.23 -0.30
CA ALA A 36 15.91 -10.25 0.39
C ALA A 36 15.30 -10.64 1.76
N GLU A 37 14.80 -9.66 2.52
CA GLU A 37 14.05 -9.88 3.75
C GLU A 37 12.79 -10.71 3.52
N LYS A 38 11.94 -10.33 2.54
CA LYS A 38 10.74 -11.10 2.20
C LYS A 38 11.05 -12.49 1.64
N PHE A 39 12.15 -12.68 0.90
CA PHE A 39 12.56 -14.00 0.44
C PHE A 39 12.90 -14.93 1.63
N GLN A 40 13.57 -14.41 2.67
CA GLN A 40 13.84 -15.15 3.90
C GLN A 40 12.54 -15.47 4.67
N GLU A 41 11.62 -14.51 4.77
CA GLU A 41 10.29 -14.69 5.39
C GLU A 41 9.49 -15.83 4.71
N PHE A 42 9.41 -15.82 3.37
CA PHE A 42 8.76 -16.89 2.61
C PHE A 42 9.48 -18.24 2.76
N LYS A 43 10.81 -18.25 2.89
CA LYS A 43 11.60 -19.48 3.08
C LYS A 43 11.30 -20.14 4.44
N GLU A 44 11.16 -19.35 5.51
CA GLU A 44 10.76 -19.88 6.83
C GLU A 44 9.26 -20.23 6.89
N ALA A 45 8.37 -19.46 6.23
CA ALA A 45 6.96 -19.82 6.11
C ALA A 45 6.77 -21.16 5.35
N ALA A 46 7.55 -21.40 4.29
CA ALA A 46 7.54 -22.67 3.57
C ALA A 46 8.12 -23.82 4.42
N ARG A 47 9.12 -23.56 5.26
CA ARG A 47 9.65 -24.53 6.22
C ARG A 47 8.58 -24.94 7.24
N LEU A 48 7.91 -23.97 7.86
CA LEU A 48 6.81 -24.17 8.81
C LEU A 48 5.60 -24.88 8.17
N ALA A 49 5.26 -24.55 6.92
CA ALA A 49 4.18 -25.24 6.20
C ALA A 49 4.51 -26.72 5.95
N LYS A 50 5.76 -27.03 5.58
CA LYS A 50 6.22 -28.42 5.40
C LYS A 50 6.24 -29.18 6.73
N GLU A 51 6.80 -28.58 7.78
CA GLU A 51 6.85 -29.10 9.15
C GLU A 51 5.45 -29.45 9.67
N LYS A 52 4.50 -28.50 9.58
CA LYS A 52 3.09 -28.71 9.95
C LYS A 52 2.38 -29.78 9.10
N SER A 53 2.79 -29.98 7.84
CA SER A 53 2.24 -31.06 7.00
C SER A 53 2.81 -32.44 7.36
N GLN A 54 4.01 -32.50 7.92
CA GLN A 54 4.67 -33.73 8.37
C GLN A 54 4.19 -34.13 9.77
N GLU A 55 4.11 -33.20 10.72
CA GLU A 55 3.54 -33.40 12.07
C GLU A 55 2.11 -33.97 12.00
N LYS A 56 1.30 -33.46 11.06
CA LYS A 56 -0.07 -33.97 10.81
C LYS A 56 -0.10 -35.41 10.28
N MET A 57 0.99 -35.94 9.73
CA MET A 57 1.10 -37.34 9.28
C MET A 57 1.59 -38.27 10.40
N GLU A 58 2.47 -37.79 11.29
CA GLU A 58 2.96 -38.58 12.43
C GLU A 58 1.87 -38.75 13.50
N LEU A 59 1.06 -37.71 13.78
CA LEU A 59 -0.02 -37.74 14.78
C LEU A 59 -1.28 -38.56 14.39
N THR A 60 -1.27 -39.29 13.27
CA THR A 60 -2.35 -40.26 12.95
C THR A 60 -1.96 -41.72 13.22
N SER A 61 -0.73 -41.97 13.69
CA SER A 61 -0.20 -43.33 13.92
C SER A 61 -0.53 -43.86 15.31
N THR A 62 -1.83 -43.93 15.65
CA THR A 62 -2.33 -44.44 16.94
C THR A 62 -3.26 -45.65 16.73
N PRO A 63 -2.73 -46.89 16.65
CA PRO A 63 -3.55 -48.08 16.52
C PRO A 63 -4.08 -48.50 17.90
N SER A 64 -5.34 -48.17 18.19
CA SER A 64 -6.04 -48.65 19.39
C SER A 64 -6.96 -49.81 19.05
N GLN A 65 -6.46 -51.04 19.13
CA GLN A 65 -7.27 -52.17 19.61
C GLN A 65 -6.41 -53.30 20.19
N GLU A 66 -7.07 -54.28 20.81
CA GLU A 66 -6.52 -55.11 21.88
C GLU A 66 -6.26 -56.58 21.52
N SER A 67 -5.48 -57.23 22.39
CA SER A 67 -5.39 -58.69 22.59
C SER A 67 -4.46 -59.50 21.67
N ALA A 68 -4.09 -60.69 22.20
CA ALA A 68 -3.21 -61.72 21.67
C ALA A 68 -1.76 -61.30 21.35
N GLY A 69 -0.80 -61.86 22.09
CA GLY A 69 0.63 -61.78 21.74
C GLY A 69 1.05 -62.88 20.77
N GLY A 70 2.04 -62.60 19.92
CA GLY A 70 2.57 -63.57 18.96
C GLY A 70 3.53 -62.92 17.96
N ASP A 71 4.83 -63.02 18.25
CA ASP A 71 5.98 -63.13 17.35
C ASP A 71 6.10 -62.38 15.99
N LEU A 72 7.29 -61.76 15.85
CA LEU A 72 8.15 -61.67 14.66
C LEU A 72 7.93 -60.61 13.55
N GLN A 73 9.07 -59.94 13.28
CA GLN A 73 9.64 -59.52 11.98
C GLN A 73 8.99 -58.36 11.18
N SER A 74 9.68 -57.21 11.22
CA SER A 74 9.61 -56.17 10.18
C SER A 74 10.39 -56.59 8.92
N PRO A 75 9.81 -56.48 7.71
CA PRO A 75 10.57 -56.62 6.46
C PRO A 75 11.30 -55.32 6.09
N LEU A 76 12.62 -55.40 5.89
CA LEU A 76 13.45 -54.32 5.32
C LEU A 76 13.83 -54.65 3.88
N THR A 77 13.12 -54.12 2.89
CA THR A 77 13.55 -54.09 1.48
C THR A 77 12.99 -52.88 0.72
N PRO A 78 13.81 -51.90 0.31
CA PRO A 78 13.48 -51.03 -0.81
C PRO A 78 13.82 -51.73 -2.13
N GLU A 79 12.90 -51.75 -3.10
CA GLU A 79 13.18 -52.30 -4.43
C GLU A 79 14.12 -51.36 -5.21
N SER A 80 15.32 -51.84 -5.55
CA SER A 80 16.22 -51.14 -6.46
C SER A 80 15.94 -51.56 -7.90
N ILE A 81 15.22 -50.71 -8.62
CA ILE A 81 15.12 -50.76 -10.07
C ILE A 81 16.52 -50.78 -10.72
N ASN A 82 16.78 -51.77 -11.58
CA ASN A 82 17.83 -51.71 -12.58
C ASN A 82 17.36 -52.40 -13.88
N GLY A 83 17.59 -51.74 -15.01
CA GLY A 83 17.33 -52.29 -16.35
C GLY A 83 18.61 -52.81 -17.01
N THR A 84 18.63 -52.85 -18.35
CA THR A 84 19.63 -53.53 -19.20
C THR A 84 19.34 -55.05 -19.23
N ASP A 85 18.76 -55.66 -20.26
CA ASP A 85 18.85 -55.48 -21.73
C ASP A 85 20.24 -55.85 -22.30
N ASP A 86 20.42 -57.13 -22.64
CA ASP A 86 21.37 -57.57 -23.65
C ASP A 86 20.90 -58.90 -24.29
N GLU A 87 21.38 -59.17 -25.49
CA GLU A 87 20.91 -60.20 -26.42
C GLU A 87 21.83 -61.43 -26.42
N ARG A 88 21.27 -62.63 -26.19
CA ARG A 88 21.75 -63.86 -26.87
C ARG A 88 20.81 -65.06 -26.80
N THR A 89 20.47 -65.59 -27.97
CA THR A 89 20.33 -67.04 -28.16
C THR A 89 21.71 -67.68 -28.32
N PRO A 90 21.83 -69.02 -28.24
CA PRO A 90 21.92 -69.73 -29.51
C PRO A 90 21.18 -71.07 -29.55
N ASP A 91 20.50 -71.33 -30.67
CA ASP A 91 20.26 -72.71 -31.15
C ASP A 91 21.52 -73.20 -31.87
N VAL A 92 21.98 -74.41 -31.54
CA VAL A 92 22.84 -75.22 -32.41
C VAL A 92 22.40 -76.68 -32.32
N THR A 93 21.64 -77.12 -33.32
CA THR A 93 21.17 -78.50 -33.46
C THR A 93 21.98 -79.29 -34.50
N GLN A 94 22.72 -80.33 -34.07
CA GLN A 94 23.15 -81.53 -34.85
C GLN A 94 23.90 -82.49 -33.91
N ASN A 95 23.36 -83.66 -33.51
CA ASN A 95 23.01 -84.87 -34.27
C ASN A 95 24.21 -85.81 -34.58
N SER A 96 24.29 -86.92 -33.83
CA SER A 96 24.75 -88.25 -34.31
C SER A 96 24.39 -89.34 -33.29
N GLU A 97 23.68 -90.38 -33.72
CA GLU A 97 23.34 -91.57 -32.92
C GLU A 97 24.48 -92.62 -32.98
N PRO A 98 24.58 -93.57 -32.03
CA PRO A 98 23.74 -94.77 -32.16
C PRO A 98 23.18 -95.35 -30.84
N ARG A 99 21.91 -95.77 -30.92
CA ARG A 99 21.16 -96.61 -29.98
C ARG A 99 21.88 -97.88 -29.52
N PRO A 100 21.72 -98.25 -28.23
CA PRO A 100 21.17 -99.57 -27.92
C PRO A 100 19.92 -99.51 -27.01
N GLU A 101 18.91 -100.29 -27.37
CA GLU A 101 17.74 -100.68 -26.56
C GLU A 101 17.80 -102.22 -26.39
N PRO A 102 17.21 -102.87 -25.35
CA PRO A 102 16.08 -102.35 -24.57
C PRO A 102 16.09 -102.56 -23.04
N THR A 103 15.54 -101.59 -22.31
CA THR A 103 15.00 -101.82 -20.93
C THR A 103 13.74 -101.01 -20.60
N GLN A 104 12.93 -100.70 -21.63
CA GLN A 104 11.62 -100.07 -21.45
C GLN A 104 10.68 -100.93 -20.58
N ASN A 105 9.71 -100.26 -19.93
CA ASN A 105 8.56 -100.76 -19.15
C ASN A 105 8.64 -100.68 -17.61
N ALA A 106 9.83 -100.69 -16.98
CA ALA A 106 9.92 -100.55 -15.52
C ALA A 106 9.98 -99.08 -15.06
N LEU A 107 10.86 -98.27 -15.67
CA LEU A 107 11.04 -96.85 -15.31
C LEU A 107 10.05 -95.91 -16.04
N SER A 108 9.48 -96.37 -17.15
CA SER A 108 8.55 -95.61 -18.01
C SER A 108 7.34 -95.08 -17.24
N PHE A 109 6.82 -95.85 -16.28
CA PHE A 109 5.63 -95.48 -15.51
C PHE A 109 5.92 -94.36 -14.49
N SER A 110 7.10 -94.38 -13.87
CA SER A 110 7.53 -93.35 -12.91
C SER A 110 7.78 -92.00 -13.59
N HIS A 111 8.43 -92.01 -14.77
CA HIS A 111 8.63 -90.78 -15.56
C HIS A 111 7.28 -90.17 -16.00
N SER A 112 6.34 -90.97 -16.49
CA SER A 112 4.99 -90.50 -16.86
C SER A 112 4.27 -89.80 -15.68
N SER A 113 4.37 -90.35 -14.46
CA SER A 113 3.77 -89.72 -13.27
C SER A 113 4.45 -88.39 -12.89
N ALA A 114 5.77 -88.29 -13.02
CA ALA A 114 6.50 -87.04 -12.76
C ALA A 114 6.14 -85.95 -13.78
N ILE A 115 6.01 -86.32 -15.06
CA ILE A 115 5.62 -85.39 -16.14
C ILE A 115 4.18 -84.88 -15.95
N SER A 116 3.23 -85.73 -15.54
CA SER A 116 1.86 -85.29 -15.22
C SER A 116 1.87 -84.21 -14.12
N LYS A 117 2.60 -84.46 -13.03
CA LYS A 117 2.71 -83.53 -11.89
C LYS A 117 3.37 -82.20 -12.26
N HIS A 118 4.31 -82.19 -13.22
CA HIS A 118 4.87 -80.95 -13.76
C HIS A 118 3.77 -80.10 -14.43
N TRP A 119 3.03 -80.68 -15.38
CA TRP A 119 1.94 -79.98 -16.07
C TRP A 119 0.80 -79.54 -15.15
N GLU A 120 0.49 -80.33 -14.11
CA GLU A 120 -0.48 -79.97 -13.07
C GLU A 120 -0.03 -78.74 -12.27
N ALA A 121 1.26 -78.68 -11.87
CA ALA A 121 1.83 -77.55 -11.14
C ALA A 121 1.98 -76.29 -12.01
N GLU A 122 2.33 -76.45 -13.29
CA GLU A 122 2.39 -75.36 -14.25
C GLU A 122 0.99 -74.81 -14.55
N LEU A 123 -0.02 -75.66 -14.73
CA LEU A 123 -1.42 -75.26 -14.89
C LEU A 123 -1.95 -74.53 -13.64
N ALA A 124 -1.55 -74.95 -12.43
CA ALA A 124 -1.88 -74.23 -11.19
C ALA A 124 -1.22 -72.84 -11.15
N THR A 125 0.05 -72.75 -11.55
CA THR A 125 0.79 -71.48 -11.66
C THR A 125 0.16 -70.53 -12.68
N LEU A 126 -0.20 -71.03 -13.86
CA LEU A 126 -0.87 -70.25 -14.91
C LEU A 126 -2.24 -69.74 -14.47
N LYS A 127 -3.04 -70.56 -13.75
CA LYS A 127 -4.31 -70.12 -13.13
C LYS A 127 -4.07 -69.02 -12.09
N GLY A 128 -3.06 -69.17 -11.23
CA GLY A 128 -2.68 -68.14 -10.25
C GLY A 128 -2.26 -66.81 -10.90
N ASN A 129 -1.49 -66.88 -11.98
CA ASN A 129 -1.07 -65.70 -12.74
C ASN A 129 -2.24 -65.03 -13.47
N ASN A 130 -3.16 -65.81 -14.05
CA ASN A 130 -4.39 -65.28 -14.66
C ASN A 130 -5.29 -64.57 -13.63
N ALA A 131 -5.41 -65.12 -12.41
CA ALA A 131 -6.12 -64.47 -11.30
C ALA A 131 -5.46 -63.14 -10.88
N LYS A 132 -4.12 -63.10 -10.76
CA LYS A 132 -3.36 -61.87 -10.48
C LYS A 132 -3.58 -60.80 -11.56
N LEU A 133 -3.50 -61.16 -12.84
CA LEU A 133 -3.76 -60.25 -13.96
C LEU A 133 -5.19 -59.71 -13.94
N THR A 134 -6.18 -60.55 -13.60
CA THR A 134 -7.58 -60.14 -13.44
C THR A 134 -7.76 -59.15 -12.30
N ALA A 135 -7.11 -59.38 -11.15
CA ALA A 135 -7.12 -58.46 -10.01
C ALA A 135 -6.49 -57.10 -10.36
N ALA A 136 -5.30 -57.10 -10.97
CA ALA A 136 -4.60 -55.88 -11.40
C ALA A 136 -5.39 -55.08 -12.45
N LEU A 137 -6.12 -55.76 -13.34
CA LEU A 137 -7.00 -55.10 -14.31
C LEU A 137 -8.21 -54.40 -13.64
N LEU A 138 -8.82 -55.05 -12.63
CA LEU A 138 -9.90 -54.45 -11.83
C LEU A 138 -9.40 -53.27 -10.99
N GLU A 139 -8.22 -53.39 -10.38
CA GLU A 139 -7.56 -52.32 -9.64
C GLU A 139 -7.22 -51.12 -10.55
N SER A 140 -6.60 -51.36 -11.71
CA SER A 140 -6.36 -50.33 -12.72
C SER A 140 -7.66 -49.65 -13.16
N THR A 141 -8.75 -50.42 -13.29
CA THR A 141 -10.09 -49.88 -13.62
C THR A 141 -10.67 -49.03 -12.48
N ALA A 142 -10.38 -49.35 -11.22
CA ALA A 142 -10.75 -48.53 -10.07
C ALA A 142 -9.92 -47.24 -10.00
N ASN A 143 -8.60 -47.34 -10.21
CA ASN A 143 -7.67 -46.20 -10.25
C ASN A 143 -8.10 -45.20 -11.34
N VAL A 144 -8.45 -45.65 -12.55
CA VAL A 144 -8.96 -44.78 -13.62
C VAL A 144 -10.24 -44.03 -13.22
N LYS A 145 -11.10 -44.60 -12.36
CA LYS A 145 -12.28 -43.90 -11.82
C LYS A 145 -11.89 -42.86 -10.78
N GLN A 146 -10.99 -43.21 -9.85
CA GLN A 146 -10.48 -42.29 -8.83
C GLN A 146 -9.77 -41.08 -9.45
N TRP A 147 -8.87 -41.29 -10.42
CA TRP A 147 -8.19 -40.19 -11.12
C TRP A 147 -9.16 -39.25 -11.86
N LYS A 148 -10.24 -39.79 -12.45
CA LYS A 148 -11.30 -38.97 -13.07
C LYS A 148 -12.08 -38.16 -12.03
N GLN A 149 -12.41 -38.75 -10.88
CA GLN A 149 -13.08 -38.04 -9.79
C GLN A 149 -12.19 -36.95 -9.20
N GLN A 150 -10.90 -37.22 -9.00
CA GLN A 150 -9.93 -36.26 -8.50
C GLN A 150 -9.72 -35.09 -9.49
N LEU A 151 -9.69 -35.37 -10.80
CA LEU A 151 -9.62 -34.34 -11.83
C LEU A 151 -10.86 -33.43 -11.81
N ALA A 152 -12.07 -34.01 -11.68
CA ALA A 152 -13.30 -33.24 -11.59
C ALA A 152 -13.33 -32.34 -10.34
N ALA A 153 -12.88 -32.84 -9.18
CA ALA A 153 -12.78 -32.05 -7.96
C ALA A 153 -11.80 -30.87 -8.09
N TYR A 154 -10.66 -31.06 -8.77
CA TYR A 154 -9.73 -29.96 -9.06
C TYR A 154 -10.27 -28.96 -10.10
N GLN A 155 -11.11 -29.40 -11.03
CA GLN A 155 -11.79 -28.51 -11.99
C GLN A 155 -12.83 -27.62 -11.28
N GLU A 156 -13.65 -28.20 -10.40
CA GLU A 156 -14.63 -27.45 -9.59
C GLU A 156 -13.94 -26.43 -8.67
N GLU A 157 -12.86 -26.83 -7.98
CA GLU A 157 -12.08 -25.92 -7.13
C GLU A 157 -11.42 -24.80 -7.95
N ALA A 158 -10.89 -25.11 -9.14
CA ALA A 158 -10.35 -24.09 -10.05
C ALA A 158 -11.42 -23.09 -10.51
N GLU A 159 -12.63 -23.56 -10.86
CA GLU A 159 -13.74 -22.65 -11.17
C GLU A 159 -14.15 -21.79 -9.97
N ARG A 160 -14.22 -22.38 -8.78
CA ARG A 160 -14.57 -21.68 -7.53
C ARG A 160 -13.54 -20.60 -7.19
N LEU A 161 -12.26 -20.88 -7.40
CA LEU A 161 -11.17 -19.92 -7.22
C LEU A 161 -11.24 -18.78 -8.26
N HIS A 162 -11.46 -19.08 -9.55
CA HIS A 162 -11.65 -18.04 -10.57
C HIS A 162 -12.83 -17.11 -10.24
N LYS A 163 -14.00 -17.67 -9.91
CA LYS A 163 -15.18 -16.90 -9.46
C LYS A 163 -14.83 -15.98 -8.30
N ARG A 164 -14.10 -16.49 -7.29
CA ARG A 164 -13.68 -15.70 -6.12
C ARG A 164 -12.62 -14.63 -6.43
N VAL A 165 -11.75 -14.83 -7.41
CA VAL A 165 -10.81 -13.79 -7.88
C VAL A 165 -11.58 -12.64 -8.51
N THR A 166 -12.51 -12.91 -9.43
CA THR A 166 -13.32 -11.85 -10.09
C THR A 166 -14.20 -11.07 -9.11
N GLU A 167 -14.76 -11.73 -8.08
CA GLU A 167 -15.43 -11.05 -6.97
C GLU A 167 -14.50 -10.05 -6.25
N LEU A 168 -13.27 -10.47 -5.94
CA LEU A 168 -12.29 -9.65 -5.22
C LEU A 168 -11.76 -8.50 -6.09
N GLU A 169 -11.58 -8.70 -7.39
CA GLU A 169 -11.21 -7.66 -8.35
C GLU A 169 -12.30 -6.59 -8.47
N CYS A 170 -13.57 -7.00 -8.50
CA CYS A 170 -14.73 -6.11 -8.49
C CYS A 170 -14.80 -5.29 -7.20
N VAL A 171 -14.72 -5.95 -6.04
CA VAL A 171 -14.74 -5.28 -4.72
C VAL A 171 -13.54 -4.35 -4.53
N SER A 172 -12.34 -4.73 -4.99
CA SER A 172 -11.16 -3.87 -4.96
C SER A 172 -11.32 -2.64 -5.84
N SER A 173 -11.91 -2.79 -7.03
CA SER A 173 -12.20 -1.66 -7.93
C SER A 173 -13.20 -0.69 -7.31
N GLN A 174 -14.24 -1.20 -6.64
CA GLN A 174 -15.20 -0.36 -5.90
C GLN A 174 -14.54 0.33 -4.69
N ALA A 175 -13.70 -0.37 -3.93
CA ALA A 175 -12.97 0.21 -2.79
C ALA A 175 -12.03 1.34 -3.23
N ASN A 176 -11.37 1.21 -4.39
CA ASN A 176 -10.54 2.27 -4.96
C ASN A 176 -11.37 3.50 -5.32
N ALA A 177 -12.54 3.34 -5.97
CA ALA A 177 -13.43 4.46 -6.29
C ALA A 177 -13.95 5.18 -5.03
N VAL A 178 -14.31 4.43 -3.98
CA VAL A 178 -14.69 5.00 -2.67
C VAL A 178 -13.52 5.73 -2.00
N HIS A 179 -12.29 5.25 -2.17
CA HIS A 179 -11.09 5.92 -1.66
C HIS A 179 -10.86 7.27 -2.37
N THR A 180 -10.95 7.31 -3.70
CA THR A 180 -10.81 8.54 -4.49
C THR A 180 -11.85 9.59 -4.08
N HIS A 181 -13.13 9.20 -4.02
CA HIS A 181 -14.21 10.10 -3.60
C HIS A 181 -14.02 10.59 -2.15
N LYS A 182 -13.49 9.76 -1.25
CA LYS A 182 -13.12 10.18 0.11
C LYS A 182 -11.98 11.21 0.10
N THR A 183 -10.98 11.07 -0.77
CA THR A 183 -9.90 12.08 -0.88
C THR A 183 -10.40 13.39 -1.47
N GLU A 184 -11.30 13.36 -2.46
CA GLU A 184 -11.94 14.55 -3.04
C GLU A 184 -12.80 15.31 -2.01
N LEU A 185 -13.60 14.59 -1.22
CA LEU A 185 -14.38 15.18 -0.12
C LEU A 185 -13.48 15.79 0.96
N ASN A 186 -12.40 15.10 1.36
CA ASN A 186 -11.45 15.63 2.35
C ASN A 186 -10.76 16.91 1.85
N GLN A 187 -10.38 16.97 0.56
CA GLN A 187 -9.81 18.18 -0.03
C GLN A 187 -10.84 19.32 -0.07
N THR A 188 -12.09 19.02 -0.46
CA THR A 188 -13.19 20.00 -0.45
C THR A 188 -13.43 20.58 0.95
N ILE A 189 -13.32 19.75 2.00
CA ILE A 189 -13.43 20.20 3.40
C ILE A 189 -12.29 21.17 3.74
N GLN A 190 -11.03 20.86 3.38
CA GLN A 190 -9.89 21.75 3.63
C GLN A 190 -10.02 23.09 2.90
N GLU A 191 -10.43 23.08 1.63
CA GLU A 191 -10.68 24.31 0.85
C GLU A 191 -11.79 25.19 1.46
N LEU A 192 -12.82 24.56 2.04
CA LEU A 192 -13.88 25.25 2.78
C LEU A 192 -13.41 25.78 4.15
N GLU A 193 -12.60 25.03 4.89
CA GLU A 193 -12.02 25.44 6.17
C GLU A 193 -11.08 26.65 6.00
N GLU A 194 -10.20 26.63 4.98
CA GLU A 194 -9.36 27.77 4.63
C GLU A 194 -10.18 28.99 4.20
N THR A 195 -11.22 28.78 3.37
CA THR A 195 -12.12 29.85 2.94
C THR A 195 -12.86 30.46 4.14
N LEU A 196 -13.32 29.64 5.09
CA LEU A 196 -14.02 30.08 6.29
C LEU A 196 -13.09 30.92 7.18
N LYS A 197 -11.87 30.45 7.44
CA LYS A 197 -10.84 31.20 8.20
C LYS A 197 -10.55 32.58 7.59
N VAL A 198 -10.41 32.66 6.27
CA VAL A 198 -10.21 33.95 5.58
C VAL A 198 -11.43 34.88 5.75
N LYS A 199 -12.65 34.34 5.87
CA LYS A 199 -13.84 35.16 6.20
C LYS A 199 -13.88 35.59 7.67
N GLU A 200 -13.40 34.78 8.60
CA GLU A 200 -13.25 35.19 10.01
C GLU A 200 -12.23 36.33 10.16
N GLU A 201 -11.08 36.24 9.49
CA GLU A 201 -10.05 37.29 9.46
C GLU A 201 -10.56 38.59 8.79
N GLU A 202 -11.40 38.49 7.76
CA GLU A 202 -12.09 39.63 7.14
C GLU A 202 -13.08 40.29 8.12
N ILE A 203 -13.89 39.49 8.80
CA ILE A 203 -14.87 39.98 9.80
C ILE A 203 -14.18 40.70 10.95
N GLU A 204 -13.06 40.17 11.47
CA GLU A 204 -12.34 40.83 12.57
C GLU A 204 -11.72 42.16 12.14
N ARG A 205 -11.18 42.24 10.92
CA ARG A 205 -10.67 43.50 10.37
C ARG A 205 -11.77 44.56 10.23
N LEU A 206 -12.95 44.15 9.76
CA LEU A 206 -14.11 45.04 9.59
C LEU A 206 -14.67 45.52 10.94
N LYS A 207 -14.64 44.70 12.00
CA LYS A 207 -14.96 45.16 13.37
C LYS A 207 -14.00 46.27 13.81
N GLN A 208 -12.70 46.06 13.66
CA GLN A 208 -11.69 47.06 14.03
C GLN A 208 -11.86 48.36 13.23
N GLU A 209 -12.23 48.29 11.95
CA GLU A 209 -12.53 49.48 11.15
C GLU A 209 -13.80 50.22 11.62
N ILE A 210 -14.84 49.49 12.04
CA ILE A 210 -16.06 50.06 12.64
C ILE A 210 -15.76 50.76 13.98
N ASP A 211 -14.95 50.16 14.85
CA ASP A 211 -14.61 50.75 16.14
C ASP A 211 -13.67 51.97 15.98
N ASN A 212 -12.70 51.91 15.05
CA ASN A 212 -11.89 53.07 14.66
C ASN A 212 -12.77 54.22 14.13
N ALA A 213 -13.77 53.90 13.30
CA ALA A 213 -14.72 54.89 12.78
C ALA A 213 -15.61 55.49 13.89
N ARG A 214 -15.97 54.71 14.92
CA ARG A 214 -16.67 55.22 16.11
C ARG A 214 -15.79 56.21 16.90
N GLU A 215 -14.52 55.90 17.15
CA GLU A 215 -13.63 56.82 17.87
C GLU A 215 -13.48 58.16 17.11
N LEU A 216 -13.28 58.12 15.79
CA LEU A 216 -13.21 59.33 14.96
C LEU A 216 -14.52 60.13 14.95
N GLN A 217 -15.68 59.46 15.02
CA GLN A 217 -16.99 60.09 15.18
C GLN A 217 -17.09 60.83 16.53
N GLU A 218 -16.67 60.19 17.63
CA GLU A 218 -16.67 60.79 18.97
C GLU A 218 -15.71 61.98 19.08
N GLN A 219 -14.52 61.87 18.47
CA GLN A 219 -13.56 62.98 18.36
C GLN A 219 -14.15 64.16 17.57
N ARG A 220 -14.82 63.91 16.42
CA ARG A 220 -15.54 64.93 15.64
C ARG A 220 -16.60 65.62 16.50
N ASP A 221 -17.41 64.88 17.24
CA ASP A 221 -18.51 65.45 18.03
C ASP A 221 -17.99 66.27 19.21
N SER A 222 -16.91 65.83 19.86
CA SER A 222 -16.21 66.64 20.88
C SER A 222 -15.67 67.96 20.31
N LEU A 223 -15.09 67.94 19.11
CA LEU A 223 -14.61 69.16 18.43
C LEU A 223 -15.76 70.06 17.99
N THR A 224 -16.86 69.48 17.50
CA THR A 224 -18.06 70.21 17.08
C THR A 224 -18.74 70.91 18.26
N GLN A 225 -18.86 70.23 19.40
CA GLN A 225 -19.38 70.80 20.64
C GLN A 225 -18.52 71.96 21.14
N LYS A 226 -17.19 71.78 21.18
CA LYS A 226 -16.24 72.85 21.57
C LYS A 226 -16.31 74.07 20.64
N LEU A 227 -16.51 73.85 19.34
CA LEU A 227 -16.68 74.92 18.37
C LEU A 227 -18.00 75.68 18.59
N GLN A 228 -19.12 74.97 18.81
CA GLN A 228 -20.42 75.57 19.15
C GLN A 228 -20.36 76.39 20.45
N GLU A 229 -19.72 75.86 21.49
CA GLU A 229 -19.50 76.58 22.74
C GLU A 229 -18.66 77.86 22.52
N ASN A 230 -17.58 77.78 21.72
CA ASN A 230 -16.74 78.93 21.44
C ASN A 230 -17.49 80.02 20.63
N ILE A 231 -18.31 79.63 19.66
CA ILE A 231 -19.20 80.53 18.91
C ILE A 231 -20.21 81.19 19.85
N PHE A 232 -20.86 80.42 20.74
CA PHE A 232 -21.80 80.95 21.72
C PHE A 232 -21.14 81.93 22.70
N LEU A 233 -19.96 81.60 23.23
CA LEU A 233 -19.19 82.47 24.11
C LEU A 233 -18.70 83.74 23.39
N THR A 234 -18.38 83.66 22.10
CA THR A 234 -17.99 84.81 21.27
C THR A 234 -19.19 85.73 21.02
N SER A 235 -20.33 85.19 20.58
CA SER A 235 -21.57 85.95 20.41
C SER A 235 -22.04 86.59 21.73
N LYS A 236 -21.86 85.90 22.87
CA LYS A 236 -22.14 86.47 24.20
C LYS A 236 -21.21 87.64 24.56
N ARG A 237 -19.93 87.57 24.18
CA ARG A 237 -18.97 88.69 24.36
C ARG A 237 -19.35 89.88 23.49
N GLU A 238 -19.72 89.65 22.22
CA GLU A 238 -20.19 90.68 21.30
C GLU A 238 -21.48 91.34 21.80
N ALA A 239 -22.47 90.57 22.23
CA ALA A 239 -23.70 91.09 22.84
C ALA A 239 -23.43 91.90 24.12
N THR A 240 -22.37 91.56 24.88
CA THR A 240 -21.92 92.33 26.05
C THR A 240 -21.21 93.64 25.64
N PHE A 241 -20.52 93.65 24.51
CA PHE A 241 -19.84 94.83 23.95
C PHE A 241 -20.82 95.88 23.41
N TRP A 242 -21.96 95.46 22.87
CA TRP A 242 -23.02 96.34 22.35
C TRP A 242 -24.05 96.84 23.39
N LEU A 243 -23.81 96.63 24.69
CA LEU A 243 -24.68 97.19 25.74
C LEU A 243 -24.47 98.72 25.91
N PRO A 244 -25.54 99.53 26.01
CA PRO A 244 -25.45 100.96 26.29
C PRO A 244 -24.70 101.29 27.59
N GLU A 245 -23.99 102.43 27.60
CA GLU A 245 -22.98 102.71 28.63
C GLU A 245 -23.54 102.91 30.05
N ASP A 246 -24.78 103.39 30.18
CA ASP A 246 -25.43 103.68 31.48
C ASP A 246 -25.62 102.46 32.40
N ALA A 247 -25.46 101.24 31.90
CA ALA A 247 -25.62 100.00 32.66
C ALA A 247 -24.35 99.48 33.35
N ARG A 248 -23.20 100.17 33.22
CA ARG A 248 -21.88 99.64 33.58
C ARG A 248 -21.53 99.88 35.06
N ILE A 249 -21.91 98.95 35.94
CA ILE A 249 -21.61 98.99 37.39
C ILE A 249 -20.08 99.03 37.63
N PRO A 250 -19.54 99.98 38.42
CA PRO A 250 -18.11 100.07 38.70
C PRO A 250 -17.65 99.03 39.72
N THR A 251 -16.59 98.28 39.41
CA THR A 251 -15.92 97.38 40.36
C THR A 251 -14.94 98.15 41.26
N PRO A 252 -14.90 97.90 42.58
CA PRO A 252 -14.00 98.60 43.50
C PRO A 252 -12.55 98.14 43.33
N GLY A 253 -11.63 99.08 43.10
CA GLY A 253 -10.24 98.76 42.75
C GLY A 253 -9.27 98.65 43.93
N ARG A 254 -8.48 97.56 43.96
CA ARG A 254 -7.15 97.43 44.59
C ARG A 254 -6.40 96.27 43.90
N ALA A 255 -5.08 96.27 43.74
CA ALA A 255 -4.08 97.31 44.00
C ALA A 255 -2.92 97.18 42.98
N LYS A 256 -2.14 98.25 42.78
CA LYS A 256 -0.91 98.18 41.98
C LYS A 256 0.24 97.60 42.80
N SER A 257 0.53 96.31 42.65
CA SER A 257 1.77 95.69 43.14
C SER A 257 2.85 95.73 42.05
N VAL A 258 3.91 96.52 42.27
CA VAL A 258 5.08 96.56 41.36
C VAL A 258 6.11 95.53 41.84
N LEU A 259 6.29 94.46 41.08
CA LEU A 259 7.40 93.50 41.17
C LEU A 259 7.82 93.08 39.74
N PRO A 260 9.05 92.55 39.54
CA PRO A 260 9.82 92.84 38.33
C PRO A 260 9.56 91.90 37.15
N CYS A 261 10.08 92.30 35.99
CA CYS A 261 10.19 91.45 34.81
C CYS A 261 11.23 90.34 35.03
N GLU A 262 10.79 89.12 35.31
CA GLU A 262 11.65 87.95 35.15
C GLU A 262 11.83 87.62 33.67
N ALA A 263 13.08 87.33 33.27
CA ALA A 263 13.44 87.07 31.89
C ALA A 263 13.00 85.66 31.47
N TRP A 264 11.96 85.58 30.62
CA TRP A 264 11.60 84.33 29.96
C TRP A 264 12.69 83.94 28.96
N THR A 265 13.60 83.09 29.44
CA THR A 265 14.70 82.54 28.65
C THR A 265 14.13 81.64 27.56
N ILE A 266 14.26 82.08 26.30
CA ILE A 266 13.87 81.27 25.14
C ILE A 266 14.75 80.01 25.11
N PRO A 267 14.18 78.79 25.13
CA PRO A 267 14.96 77.56 24.97
C PRO A 267 15.55 77.51 23.57
N GLN A 268 16.86 77.74 23.44
CA GLN A 268 17.55 77.53 22.16
C GLN A 268 17.52 76.05 21.80
N SER A 269 16.72 75.69 20.80
CA SER A 269 16.79 74.37 20.18
C SER A 269 18.11 74.25 19.41
N PRO A 270 18.99 73.28 19.72
CA PRO A 270 20.31 73.21 19.09
C PRO A 270 20.19 72.76 17.63
N CYS A 271 20.62 73.62 16.69
CA CYS A 271 20.72 73.24 15.29
C CYS A 271 21.85 72.20 15.08
N ARG A 272 21.53 71.03 14.52
CA ARG A 272 22.56 70.15 13.92
C ARG A 272 22.10 69.40 12.67
N ALA A 273 22.54 69.93 11.53
CA ALA A 273 22.93 69.21 10.31
C ALA A 273 21.95 68.17 9.68
N GLY A 274 21.12 68.66 8.75
CA GLY A 274 21.39 68.43 7.32
C GLY A 274 20.84 67.16 6.64
N ARG A 275 19.81 67.36 5.81
CA ARG A 275 19.46 66.71 4.51
C ARG A 275 18.22 67.46 3.98
N SER A 276 18.33 68.29 2.93
CA SER A 276 18.42 67.99 1.48
C SER A 276 17.05 67.69 0.83
N SER A 277 16.82 68.31 -0.35
CA SER A 277 15.66 68.22 -1.25
C SER A 277 14.27 68.60 -0.70
N CYS A 278 13.82 69.80 -1.07
CA CYS A 278 12.40 70.08 -1.33
C CYS A 278 12.00 69.54 -2.71
N SER A 279 10.70 69.62 -3.03
CA SER A 279 10.07 69.37 -4.33
C SER A 279 10.00 67.89 -4.78
N GLN A 280 8.92 67.40 -5.38
CA GLN A 280 7.72 68.09 -5.89
C GLN A 280 6.48 67.18 -5.77
N ALA A 281 5.30 67.75 -5.47
CA ALA A 281 4.03 67.06 -5.54
C ALA A 281 2.98 67.99 -6.15
N ALA A 282 2.37 67.55 -7.26
CA ALA A 282 1.33 68.25 -8.02
C ALA A 282 0.46 67.19 -8.76
N PRO A 283 -0.81 67.48 -9.10
CA PRO A 283 -1.86 66.53 -8.77
C PRO A 283 -2.54 65.78 -9.94
N LEU A 284 -3.51 64.95 -9.57
CA LEU A 284 -4.33 64.06 -10.39
C LEU A 284 -5.17 64.78 -11.48
N CYS A 285 -5.26 64.16 -12.66
CA CYS A 285 -6.34 64.31 -13.64
C CYS A 285 -6.54 62.99 -14.43
N ALA A 286 -7.64 62.88 -15.18
CA ALA A 286 -8.17 61.60 -15.72
C ALA A 286 -8.89 61.83 -17.10
N VAL A 287 -9.40 60.85 -17.86
CA VAL A 287 -9.74 59.43 -17.57
C VAL A 287 -9.17 58.46 -18.69
N PRO A 288 -9.78 57.36 -19.22
CA PRO A 288 -8.98 56.26 -19.82
C PRO A 288 -8.97 56.20 -21.37
N ARG A 289 -8.18 55.28 -21.94
CA ARG A 289 -8.46 54.67 -23.26
C ARG A 289 -8.09 53.17 -23.34
N ARG A 290 -8.91 52.44 -24.10
CA ARG A 290 -9.01 50.97 -24.20
C ARG A 290 -7.83 50.28 -24.91
N SER A 291 -7.38 49.15 -24.35
CA SER A 291 -7.07 47.83 -24.97
C SER A 291 -6.39 47.71 -26.35
N PHE A 292 -5.48 46.73 -26.50
CA PHE A 292 -5.81 45.44 -27.16
C PHE A 292 -4.80 44.29 -26.87
N LEU A 293 -5.19 43.07 -27.27
CA LEU A 293 -4.61 41.73 -27.05
C LEU A 293 -3.11 41.52 -27.34
N GLY A 294 -2.53 40.40 -26.86
CA GLY A 294 -1.44 39.78 -27.63
C GLY A 294 -0.55 38.63 -27.11
N ALA A 295 -0.99 37.65 -26.31
CA ALA A 295 -0.20 36.40 -26.14
C ALA A 295 -1.01 35.19 -25.61
N ARG A 296 -1.36 34.24 -26.48
CA ARG A 296 -1.63 32.82 -26.09
C ARG A 296 -0.63 31.95 -26.85
N ILE A 297 0.17 31.16 -26.13
CA ILE A 297 1.00 30.11 -26.73
C ILE A 297 0.21 28.79 -26.62
N TYR A 298 -0.16 28.23 -27.77
CA TYR A 298 -0.59 26.84 -27.88
C TYR A 298 0.56 26.03 -28.47
N PHE A 299 0.82 24.85 -27.91
CA PHE A 299 1.58 23.80 -28.58
C PHE A 299 0.68 22.56 -28.68
N TYR A 300 0.52 22.06 -29.90
CA TYR A 300 -0.26 20.86 -30.23
C TYR A 300 0.19 20.31 -31.59
N HIS A 301 0.06 19.00 -31.79
CA HIS A 301 0.48 18.25 -33.00
C HIS A 301 2.00 18.25 -33.27
N HIS A 302 2.60 17.26 -33.93
CA HIS A 302 2.22 15.89 -34.31
C HIS A 302 3.55 15.06 -34.28
N LYS A 303 3.59 13.73 -34.39
CA LYS A 303 2.74 12.83 -35.19
C LYS A 303 2.75 11.41 -34.63
#